data_AF-A0A1R0XEU2-F1
#
_entry.id   AF-A0A1R0XEU2-F1
#
_cell.length_a   1.000
_cell.length_b   1.000
_cell.length_c   1.000
_cell.angle_alpha   90.00
_cell.angle_beta   90.00
_cell.angle_gamma   90.00
#
_symmetry.space_group_name_H-M   'P 1'
#
loop_
_entity.id
_entity.type
_entity.pdbx_description
1 polymer ?
#
loop_
_entity_poly.entity_id
_entity_poly.type
_entity_poly.pdbx_seq_one_letter_code
_entity_poly.pdbx_strand_id
1 'polypeptide(L)'
;MHIEYYIKAQVDHSILNGLSSDKYERFLTKAAIEISRDTSPKQVFNLSRAEVREMVHEVLKDYNAPKVLCPTEERLYSCINGVGEAVYAFAKTKKQANELFHMATRVSPRYWCKHKTLRKVVGVTGESRAIMEDGESRELGSNIHFINAFRHGEAIV
;
A
#
# COMPACT_ATOMS: atom_id res chain seq x y z
N MET A 1 0.58 -3.59 -14.82
CA MET A 1 0.29 -2.52 -13.84
C MET A 1 -0.53 -3.10 -12.69
N HIS A 2 0.01 -3.19 -11.48
CA HIS A 2 -0.75 -3.66 -10.31
C HIS A 2 -1.91 -2.69 -10.04
N ILE A 3 -3.11 -3.15 -9.69
CA ILE A 3 -4.30 -2.31 -9.42
C ILE A 3 -3.97 -1.19 -8.42
N GLU A 4 -3.18 -1.53 -7.42
CA GLU A 4 -2.67 -0.61 -6.40
C GLU A 4 -1.79 0.52 -6.96
N TYR A 5 -1.00 0.25 -8.02
CA TYR A 5 -0.24 1.30 -8.70
C TYR A 5 -1.16 2.29 -9.38
N TYR A 6 -2.13 1.79 -10.14
CA TYR A 6 -3.10 2.62 -10.85
C TYR A 6 -3.81 3.54 -9.85
N ILE A 7 -4.26 3.01 -8.73
CA ILE A 7 -4.89 3.81 -7.66
C ILE A 7 -3.90 4.84 -7.09
N LYS A 8 -2.69 4.43 -6.71
CA LYS A 8 -1.72 5.36 -6.08
C LYS A 8 -1.19 6.44 -7.02
N ALA A 9 -1.16 6.20 -8.34
CA ALA A 9 -0.53 7.09 -9.31
C ALA A 9 -1.51 7.91 -10.15
N GLN A 10 -2.70 7.37 -10.46
CA GLN A 10 -3.62 7.96 -11.44
C GLN A 10 -4.93 8.47 -10.82
N VAL A 11 -5.18 8.19 -9.54
CA VAL A 11 -6.45 8.51 -8.91
C VAL A 11 -6.29 9.73 -8.00
N ASP A 12 -7.06 10.77 -8.28
CA ASP A 12 -7.20 11.92 -7.38
C ASP A 12 -8.20 11.60 -6.26
N HIS A 13 -7.67 11.28 -5.09
CA HIS A 13 -8.46 10.90 -3.91
C HIS A 13 -9.30 12.05 -3.35
N SER A 14 -8.90 13.31 -3.59
CA SER A 14 -9.68 14.48 -3.12
C SER A 14 -11.02 14.57 -3.85
N ILE A 15 -11.03 14.21 -5.14
CA ILE A 15 -12.22 14.20 -5.99
C ILE A 15 -13.13 13.00 -5.67
N LEU A 16 -12.53 11.84 -5.37
CA LEU A 16 -13.29 10.62 -5.06
C LEU A 16 -14.21 10.76 -3.84
N ASN A 17 -13.75 11.44 -2.81
CA ASN A 17 -14.52 11.63 -1.57
C ASN A 17 -15.76 12.52 -1.74
N GLY A 18 -15.86 13.27 -2.86
CA GLY A 18 -17.00 14.11 -3.20
C GLY A 18 -17.99 13.51 -4.20
N LEU A 19 -17.78 12.27 -4.64
CA LEU A 19 -18.64 11.63 -5.63
C LEU A 19 -19.93 11.09 -5.01
N SER A 20 -21.06 11.24 -5.73
CA SER A 20 -22.28 10.48 -5.45
C SER A 20 -22.09 9.00 -5.81
N SER A 21 -22.91 8.12 -5.22
CA SER A 21 -22.83 6.65 -5.44
C SER A 21 -22.77 6.27 -6.93
N ASP A 22 -23.65 6.84 -7.75
CA ASP A 22 -23.67 6.57 -9.20
C ASP A 22 -22.39 7.00 -9.92
N LYS A 23 -21.80 8.14 -9.50
CA LYS A 23 -20.54 8.62 -10.10
C LYS A 23 -19.36 7.78 -9.66
N TYR A 24 -19.38 7.28 -8.42
CA TYR A 24 -18.39 6.36 -7.89
C TYR A 24 -18.40 5.02 -8.63
N GLU A 25 -19.59 4.43 -8.85
CA GLU A 25 -19.72 3.19 -9.63
C GLU A 25 -19.24 3.33 -11.09
N ARG A 26 -19.52 4.48 -11.71
CA ARG A 26 -18.99 4.81 -13.04
C ARG A 26 -17.47 4.92 -13.04
N PHE A 27 -16.89 5.53 -12.01
CA PHE A 27 -15.44 5.60 -11.84
C PHE A 27 -14.82 4.21 -11.71
N LEU A 28 -15.35 3.35 -10.82
CA LEU A 28 -14.86 1.98 -10.65
C LEU A 28 -14.88 1.20 -11.96
N THR A 29 -15.98 1.34 -12.71
CA THR A 29 -16.12 0.69 -14.02
C THR A 29 -15.09 1.19 -15.02
N LYS A 30 -14.81 2.50 -15.06
CA LYS A 30 -13.80 3.09 -15.95
C LYS A 30 -12.39 2.62 -15.58
N ALA A 31 -12.05 2.65 -14.29
CA ALA A 31 -10.77 2.16 -13.78
C ALA A 31 -10.55 0.68 -14.13
N ALA A 32 -11.58 -0.16 -13.96
CA ALA A 32 -11.51 -1.58 -14.32
C ALA A 32 -11.28 -1.80 -15.82
N ILE A 33 -11.87 -0.97 -16.69
CA ILE A 33 -11.64 -1.02 -18.14
C ILE A 33 -10.19 -0.65 -18.47
N GLU A 34 -9.68 0.44 -17.92
CA GLU A 34 -8.31 0.91 -18.17
C GLU A 34 -7.28 -0.13 -17.71
N ILE A 35 -7.43 -0.65 -16.49
CA ILE A 35 -6.57 -1.73 -15.98
C ILE A 35 -6.67 -2.98 -16.85
N SER A 36 -7.88 -3.34 -17.28
CA SER A 36 -8.08 -4.52 -18.13
C SER A 36 -7.39 -4.40 -19.49
N ARG A 37 -7.34 -3.18 -20.07
CA ARG A 37 -6.67 -2.91 -21.35
C ARG A 37 -5.16 -2.95 -21.22
N ASP A 38 -4.63 -2.37 -20.15
CA ASP A 38 -3.18 -2.28 -19.96
C ASP A 38 -2.54 -3.60 -19.51
N THR A 39 -3.32 -4.49 -18.88
CA THR A 39 -2.75 -5.67 -18.21
C THR A 39 -3.31 -7.01 -18.64
N SER A 40 -4.36 -7.01 -19.47
CA SER A 40 -5.02 -8.24 -19.95
C SER A 40 -5.29 -9.28 -18.86
N PRO A 41 -5.89 -8.90 -17.71
CA PRO A 41 -5.98 -9.76 -16.53
C PRO A 41 -6.81 -11.02 -16.78
N LYS A 42 -7.74 -11.00 -17.74
CA LYS A 42 -8.47 -12.18 -18.20
C LYS A 42 -7.56 -13.22 -18.85
N GLN A 43 -6.56 -12.80 -19.62
CA GLN A 43 -5.64 -13.72 -20.29
C GLN A 43 -4.57 -14.23 -19.35
N VAL A 44 -4.07 -13.37 -18.45
CA VAL A 44 -2.95 -13.68 -17.56
C VAL A 44 -3.40 -14.41 -16.29
N PHE A 45 -4.55 -14.03 -15.74
CA PHE A 45 -5.02 -14.47 -14.41
C PHE A 45 -6.44 -15.05 -14.43
N ASN A 46 -7.07 -15.17 -15.61
CA ASN A 46 -8.47 -15.59 -15.77
C ASN A 46 -9.48 -14.72 -14.99
N LEU A 47 -9.14 -13.46 -14.74
CA LEU A 47 -10.02 -12.52 -14.03
C LEU A 47 -10.94 -11.78 -15.00
N SER A 48 -12.23 -11.79 -14.69
CA SER A 48 -13.24 -11.00 -15.39
C SER A 48 -13.14 -9.51 -15.03
N ARG A 49 -13.75 -8.66 -15.87
CA ARG A 49 -13.79 -7.22 -15.62
C ARG A 49 -14.56 -6.86 -14.35
N ALA A 50 -15.57 -7.65 -13.99
CA ALA A 50 -16.33 -7.45 -12.75
C ALA A 50 -15.45 -7.71 -11.52
N GLU A 51 -14.67 -8.79 -11.53
CA GLU A 51 -13.70 -9.09 -10.47
C GLU A 51 -12.63 -8.00 -10.37
N VAL A 52 -12.10 -7.52 -11.51
CA VAL A 52 -11.16 -6.38 -11.51
C VAL A 52 -11.79 -5.12 -10.90
N ARG A 53 -13.08 -4.86 -11.18
CA ARG A 53 -13.82 -3.73 -10.59
C ARG A 53 -13.95 -3.86 -9.08
N GLU A 54 -14.30 -5.04 -8.58
CA GLU A 54 -14.36 -5.31 -7.14
C GLU A 54 -12.99 -5.16 -6.50
N MET A 55 -11.93 -5.67 -7.12
CA MET A 55 -10.56 -5.47 -6.62
C MET A 55 -10.16 -3.99 -6.56
N VAL A 56 -10.52 -3.18 -7.57
CA VAL A 56 -10.30 -1.72 -7.53
C VAL A 56 -11.03 -1.09 -6.34
N HIS A 57 -12.29 -1.49 -6.11
CA HIS A 57 -13.07 -1.02 -4.98
C HIS A 57 -12.43 -1.41 -3.63
N GLU A 58 -12.04 -2.67 -3.47
CA GLU A 58 -11.38 -3.14 -2.25
C GLU A 58 -10.09 -2.38 -1.95
N VAL A 59 -9.26 -2.14 -2.96
CA VAL A 59 -8.01 -1.39 -2.79
C VAL A 59 -8.28 0.07 -2.45
N LEU A 60 -9.29 0.71 -3.04
CA LEU A 60 -9.68 2.08 -2.68
C LEU A 60 -10.21 2.17 -1.24
N LYS A 61 -11.03 1.21 -0.83
CA LYS A 61 -11.54 1.11 0.54
C LYS A 61 -10.40 0.92 1.53
N ASP A 62 -9.45 0.03 1.24
CA ASP A 62 -8.28 -0.20 2.06
C ASP A 62 -7.41 1.05 2.17
N TYR A 63 -7.18 1.74 1.05
CA TYR A 63 -6.36 2.94 0.97
C TYR A 63 -6.94 4.12 1.78
N ASN A 64 -8.26 4.32 1.68
CA ASN A 64 -8.97 5.40 2.36
C ASN A 64 -9.27 5.09 3.83
N ALA A 65 -9.13 3.84 4.27
CA ALA A 65 -9.36 3.48 5.66
C ALA A 65 -8.28 4.12 6.57
N PRO A 66 -8.65 4.71 7.71
CA PRO A 66 -7.69 5.13 8.71
C PRO A 66 -6.90 3.91 9.19
N LYS A 67 -5.59 3.94 8.98
CA LYS A 67 -4.68 2.87 9.42
C LYS A 67 -4.19 3.22 10.81
N VAL A 68 -4.81 2.62 11.83
CA VAL A 68 -4.21 2.61 13.16
C VAL A 68 -3.11 1.56 13.15
N LEU A 69 -1.87 2.01 13.30
CA LEU A 69 -0.76 1.11 13.59
C LEU A 69 -1.02 0.53 14.97
N CYS A 70 -1.54 -0.69 15.02
CA CYS A 70 -1.56 -1.47 16.23
C CYS A 70 -0.20 -2.20 16.28
N PRO A 71 0.80 -1.73 17.06
CA PRO A 71 2.08 -2.43 17.22
C PRO A 71 1.93 -3.79 17.93
N THR A 72 0.71 -4.25 18.17
CA THR A 72 0.45 -5.61 18.66
C THR A 72 0.83 -6.60 17.56
N GLU A 73 1.99 -7.23 17.78
CA GLU A 73 2.69 -8.26 17.01
C GLU A 73 3.72 -7.78 15.98
N GLU A 74 4.94 -7.50 16.46
CA GLU A 74 6.28 -7.88 15.95
C GLU A 74 6.60 -7.93 14.43
N ARG A 75 5.76 -7.42 13.55
CA ARG A 75 5.78 -7.75 12.11
C ARG A 75 5.85 -6.50 11.24
N LEU A 76 6.49 -5.43 11.70
CA LEU A 76 6.66 -4.22 10.91
C LEU A 76 8.15 -3.96 10.64
N TYR A 77 8.47 -3.72 9.39
CA TYR A 77 9.83 -3.38 8.95
C TYR A 77 9.79 -2.07 8.17
N SER A 78 10.83 -1.25 8.35
CA SER A 78 10.97 0.02 7.64
C SER A 78 12.27 0.05 6.85
N CYS A 79 12.22 0.67 5.67
CA CYS A 79 13.37 1.04 4.87
C CYS A 79 13.33 2.55 4.55
N ILE A 80 14.46 3.11 4.12
CA ILE A 80 14.52 4.44 3.51
C ILE A 80 14.58 4.29 1.98
N ASN A 81 13.74 5.03 1.26
CA ASN A 81 13.72 5.01 -0.19
C ASN A 81 14.81 5.89 -0.83
N GLY A 82 14.81 5.98 -2.16
CA GLY A 82 15.76 6.79 -2.93
C GLY A 82 15.78 8.27 -2.57
N VAL A 83 14.62 8.82 -2.17
CA VAL A 83 14.42 10.25 -1.85
C VAL A 83 14.51 10.57 -0.35
N GLY A 84 14.78 9.58 0.50
CA GLY A 84 14.99 9.78 1.94
C GLY A 84 13.76 9.56 2.81
N GLU A 85 12.63 9.12 2.26
CA GLU A 85 11.41 8.86 3.02
C GLU A 85 11.41 7.44 3.60
N ALA A 86 10.79 7.30 4.78
CA ALA A 86 10.55 6.01 5.39
C ALA A 86 9.36 5.31 4.73
N VAL A 87 9.56 4.05 4.38
CA VAL A 87 8.56 3.15 3.79
C VAL A 87 8.48 1.91 4.66
N TYR A 88 7.29 1.37 4.80
CA TYR A 88 6.93 0.36 5.78
C TYR A 88 6.33 -0.86 5.11
N ALA A 89 6.67 -2.05 5.61
CA ALA A 89 6.11 -3.30 5.15
C ALA A 89 5.75 -4.18 6.35
N PHE A 90 4.54 -4.72 6.33
CA PHE A 90 4.13 -5.72 7.31
C PHE A 90 4.63 -7.10 6.87
N ALA A 91 5.49 -7.73 7.67
CA ALA A 91 6.11 -9.02 7.38
C ALA A 91 6.54 -9.73 8.67
N LYS A 92 6.50 -11.06 8.69
CA LYS A 92 6.97 -11.89 9.80
C LYS A 92 8.49 -11.88 9.94
N THR A 93 9.21 -11.77 8.82
CA THR A 93 10.67 -11.83 8.79
C THR A 93 11.26 -10.71 7.95
N LYS A 94 12.52 -10.35 8.23
CA LYS A 94 13.29 -9.41 7.41
C LYS A 94 13.40 -9.84 5.95
N LYS A 95 13.54 -11.15 5.71
CA LYS A 95 13.57 -11.73 4.35
C LYS A 95 12.26 -11.45 3.61
N GLN A 96 11.13 -11.74 4.25
CA GLN A 96 9.82 -11.48 3.68
C GLN A 96 9.57 -9.99 3.44
N ALA A 97 9.96 -9.12 4.38
CA ALA A 97 9.90 -7.67 4.18
C ALA A 97 10.68 -7.25 2.93
N ASN A 98 11.89 -7.78 2.76
CA ASN A 98 12.72 -7.50 1.60
C ASN A 98 12.09 -7.96 0.28
N GLU A 99 11.46 -9.14 0.27
CA GLU A 99 10.70 -9.64 -0.88
C GLU A 99 9.52 -8.71 -1.20
N LEU A 100 8.78 -8.25 -0.19
CA LEU A 100 7.68 -7.30 -0.37
C LEU A 100 8.16 -5.98 -0.98
N PHE A 101 9.23 -5.39 -0.45
CA PHE A 101 9.81 -4.17 -1.01
C PHE A 101 10.27 -4.38 -2.45
N HIS A 102 10.94 -5.50 -2.74
CA HIS A 102 11.37 -5.83 -4.10
C HIS A 102 10.18 -5.96 -5.05
N MET A 103 9.10 -6.63 -4.66
CA MET A 103 7.89 -6.71 -5.48
C MET A 103 7.23 -5.34 -5.68
N ALA A 104 7.15 -4.53 -4.63
CA ALA A 104 6.57 -3.19 -4.68
C ALA A 104 7.39 -2.23 -5.56
N THR A 105 8.69 -2.46 -5.76
CA THR A 105 9.49 -1.66 -6.72
C THR A 105 8.99 -1.71 -8.15
N ARG A 106 8.33 -2.81 -8.55
CA ARG A 106 7.69 -2.97 -9.87
C ARG A 106 6.40 -2.18 -9.98
N VAL A 107 5.84 -1.79 -8.83
CA VAL A 107 4.64 -0.97 -8.70
C VAL A 107 5.10 0.48 -8.78
N SER A 108 5.86 0.98 -7.81
CA SER A 108 6.27 2.40 -7.78
C SER A 108 7.75 2.56 -7.39
N PRO A 109 8.49 3.49 -8.04
CA PRO A 109 9.86 3.84 -7.65
C PRO A 109 9.99 4.31 -6.20
N ARG A 110 8.90 4.77 -5.58
CA ARG A 110 8.90 5.17 -4.16
C ARG A 110 9.26 4.03 -3.22
N TYR A 111 9.05 2.78 -3.65
CA TYR A 111 9.36 1.57 -2.89
C TYR A 111 10.82 1.10 -3.13
N TRP A 112 11.63 1.86 -3.87
CA TRP A 112 13.06 1.60 -4.05
C TRP A 112 13.84 1.84 -2.75
N CYS A 113 13.79 0.83 -1.89
CA CYS A 113 14.47 0.80 -0.62
C CYS A 113 15.99 0.70 -0.78
N LYS A 114 16.73 1.50 -0.01
CA LYS A 114 18.15 1.25 0.25
C LYS A 114 18.24 0.08 1.22
N HIS A 115 18.50 -1.14 0.74
CA HIS A 115 18.47 -2.38 1.55
C HIS A 115 19.25 -2.30 2.88
N LYS A 116 20.37 -1.56 2.92
CA LYS A 116 21.16 -1.33 4.14
C LYS A 116 20.39 -0.67 5.29
N THR A 117 19.29 0.03 4.98
CA THR A 117 18.44 0.77 5.92
C THR A 117 17.26 -0.04 6.44
N LEU A 118 17.10 -1.29 5.99
CA LEU A 118 16.00 -2.15 6.43
C LEU A 118 16.17 -2.51 7.91
N ARG A 119 15.19 -2.11 8.74
CA ARG A 119 15.16 -2.31 10.19
C ARG A 119 13.79 -2.79 10.64
N LYS A 120 13.76 -3.59 11.71
CA LYS A 120 12.50 -3.92 12.40
C LYS A 120 12.01 -2.71 13.18
N VAL A 121 10.72 -2.44 13.13
CA VAL A 121 10.04 -1.46 13.98
C VAL A 121 9.67 -2.14 15.29
N VAL A 122 10.11 -1.58 16.42
CA VAL A 122 9.87 -2.11 17.77
C VAL A 122 8.81 -1.32 18.54
N GLY A 123 8.47 -0.11 18.07
CA GLY A 123 7.43 0.70 18.69
C GLY A 123 6.98 1.86 17.81
N VAL A 124 5.88 2.48 18.19
CA VAL A 124 5.37 3.72 17.60
C VAL A 124 5.12 4.70 18.73
N THR A 125 5.63 5.92 18.60
CA THR A 125 5.41 7.00 19.57
C THR A 125 4.09 7.72 19.27
N GLY A 126 3.50 8.36 20.29
CA GLY A 126 2.29 9.18 20.13
C GLY A 126 2.41 10.34 19.12
N GLU A 127 3.63 10.74 18.76
CA GLU A 127 3.92 11.78 17.76
C GLU A 127 4.00 11.25 16.32
N SER A 128 3.40 10.09 16.01
CA SER A 128 3.47 9.48 14.68
C SER A 128 4.91 9.17 14.21
N ARG A 129 5.74 8.61 15.08
CA ARG A 129 7.08 8.14 14.72
C ARG A 129 7.26 6.66 15.03
N ALA A 130 7.91 5.94 14.14
CA ALA A 130 8.32 4.57 14.32
C ALA A 130 9.71 4.50 14.95
N ILE A 131 9.86 3.69 16.00
CA ILE A 131 11.14 3.40 16.65
C ILE A 131 11.69 2.09 16.10
N MET A 132 12.92 2.13 15.58
CA MET A 132 13.61 0.98 15.02
C MET A 132 14.32 0.16 16.11
N GLU A 133 14.70 -1.07 15.78
CA GLU A 133 15.45 -1.98 16.67
C GLU A 133 16.81 -1.44 17.15
N ASP A 134 17.41 -0.49 16.43
CA ASP A 134 18.67 0.19 16.78
C ASP A 134 18.45 1.55 17.47
N GLY A 135 17.19 1.91 17.79
CA GLY A 135 16.83 3.18 18.42
C GLY A 135 16.63 4.34 17.46
N GLU A 136 16.84 4.15 16.14
CA GLU A 136 16.53 5.16 15.13
C GLU A 136 15.03 5.50 15.15
N SER A 137 14.68 6.79 15.04
CA SER A 137 13.29 7.24 14.92
C SER A 137 13.00 7.69 13.48
N ARG A 138 11.90 7.21 12.92
CA ARG A 138 11.45 7.54 11.56
C ARG A 138 10.03 8.08 11.58
N GLU A 139 9.78 9.13 10.82
CA GLU A 139 8.43 9.69 10.67
C GLU A 139 7.51 8.70 9.96
N LEU A 140 6.35 8.43 10.56
CA LEU A 140 5.29 7.70 9.90
C LEU A 140 4.68 8.62 8.86
N GLY A 141 5.08 8.45 7.61
CA GLY A 141 4.44 9.17 6.51
C GLY A 141 3.00 8.72 6.26
N SER A 142 2.41 9.20 5.18
CA SER A 142 1.03 8.87 4.82
C SER A 142 0.87 7.40 4.40
N ASN A 143 -0.38 6.94 4.30
CA ASN A 143 -0.75 5.56 3.94
C ASN A 143 -0.03 5.02 2.69
N ILE A 144 0.38 5.90 1.78
CA ILE A 144 1.14 5.57 0.56
C ILE A 144 2.50 4.93 0.85
N HIS A 145 3.05 5.13 2.04
CA HIS A 145 4.34 4.58 2.47
C HIS A 145 4.24 3.16 3.02
N PHE A 146 3.04 2.57 3.10
CA PHE A 146 2.84 1.21 3.61
C PHE A 146 2.61 0.20 2.48
N ILE A 147 3.25 -0.97 2.61
CA ILE A 147 3.03 -2.16 1.80
C ILE A 147 2.29 -3.17 2.69
N ASN A 148 1.01 -3.39 2.40
CA ASN A 148 0.16 -4.30 3.17
C ASN A 148 -0.13 -5.57 2.36
N ALA A 149 0.82 -6.50 2.33
CA ALA A 149 0.66 -7.75 1.59
C ALA A 149 -0.16 -8.82 2.34
N PHE A 150 -0.49 -8.61 3.61
CA PHE A 150 -1.06 -9.64 4.49
C PHE A 150 -2.34 -9.23 5.22
N ARG A 151 -2.99 -8.12 4.83
CA ARG A 151 -4.10 -7.52 5.61
C ARG A 151 -3.70 -7.26 7.08
N HIS A 152 -2.41 -7.09 7.37
CA HIS A 152 -1.94 -6.75 8.70
C HIS A 152 -2.00 -5.23 8.84
N GLY A 153 -2.95 -4.77 9.64
CA GLY A 153 -3.46 -3.40 9.61
C GLY A 153 -4.96 -3.40 9.32
N GLU A 154 -5.70 -4.24 10.06
CA GLU A 154 -7.15 -4.12 10.12
C GLU A 154 -7.48 -2.77 10.74
N ALA A 155 -8.46 -2.09 10.14
CA ALA A 155 -9.16 -1.03 10.82
C ALA A 155 -9.85 -1.68 12.03
N ILE A 156 -9.47 -1.27 13.25
CA ILE A 156 -10.31 -1.53 14.40
C ILE A 156 -11.59 -0.71 14.15
N VAL A 157 -12.71 -1.40 13.95
CA VAL A 157 -14.06 -0.83 13.86
C VAL A 157 -14.48 -0.32 15.23
#